data_AF-A0A511MPC1-F1
#
_entry.id   AF-A0A511MPC1-F1
#
_cell.length_a   1.000
_cell.length_b   1.000
_cell.length_c   1.000
_cell.angle_alpha   90.00
_cell.angle_beta   90.00
_cell.angle_gamma   90.00
#
_symmetry.space_group_name_H-M   'P 1'
#
loop_
_entity.id
_entity.type
_entity.pdbx_description
1 polymer ?
#
loop_
_entity_poly.entity_id
_entity_poly.type
_entity_poly.pdbx_seq_one_letter_code
_entity_poly.pdbx_strand_id
1 'polypeptide(L)'
;MTRYWPMTRAALTIGSPFGPREGGFHAGQDFPAPDGTPIYACAGGTVLFLGAAGGYGEWIVIDHPSADGGGVSEYGHMWDAGATGLSVGDRVEAGQLIAYVGNNGGSTGPHLHLSVMPHGYDPGAKIDPLGWLRGAAYPADFLWGLGEVEQRELLDRTREVWTQLCGPEGRGWAQLGQNAQGENRTVVDALAEVRHAVQAG
;
A
#
# COMPACT_ATOMS: atom_id res chain seq x y z
N MET A 1 6.28 -10.24 -19.64
CA MET A 1 6.27 -10.26 -18.16
C MET A 1 5.91 -8.87 -17.68
N THR A 2 4.80 -8.74 -16.96
CA THR A 2 4.46 -7.45 -16.34
C THR A 2 5.11 -7.40 -14.97
N ARG A 3 6.11 -6.53 -14.83
CA ARG A 3 6.68 -6.17 -13.53
C ARG A 3 6.09 -4.85 -13.09
N TYR A 4 5.97 -4.69 -11.78
CA TYR A 4 5.58 -3.46 -11.13
C TYR A 4 6.68 -2.97 -10.21
N TRP A 5 6.83 -1.66 -10.10
CA TRP A 5 7.51 -1.06 -8.96
C TRP A 5 6.77 -1.44 -7.67
N PRO A 6 7.47 -1.61 -6.54
CA PRO A 6 6.84 -2.04 -5.29
C PRO A 6 5.98 -0.94 -4.63
N MET A 7 5.96 0.27 -5.20
CA MET A 7 5.26 1.44 -4.70
C MET A 7 4.70 2.25 -5.87
N THR A 8 3.68 3.06 -5.59
CA THR A 8 3.13 3.98 -6.59
C THR A 8 4.14 5.07 -6.93
N ARG A 9 3.96 5.74 -8.07
CA ARG A 9 4.93 6.74 -8.53
C ARG A 9 5.10 7.90 -7.55
N ALA A 10 4.02 8.27 -6.85
CA ALA A 10 4.03 9.35 -5.86
C ALA A 10 4.81 8.98 -4.59
N ALA A 11 4.79 7.71 -4.19
CA ALA A 11 5.46 7.23 -2.99
C ALA A 11 6.92 6.78 -3.23
N LEU A 12 7.27 6.42 -4.46
CA LEU A 12 8.58 5.85 -4.77
C LEU A 12 9.73 6.86 -4.62
N THR A 13 10.61 6.62 -3.66
CA THR A 13 11.92 7.28 -3.55
C THR A 13 13.03 6.22 -3.57
N ILE A 14 14.06 6.41 -4.41
CA ILE A 14 15.23 5.51 -4.44
C ILE A 14 16.18 5.91 -3.30
N GLY A 15 16.38 5.03 -2.34
CA GLY A 15 17.31 5.21 -1.22
C GLY A 15 18.60 4.40 -1.37
N SER A 16 18.99 3.72 -0.31
CA SER A 16 20.26 2.98 -0.22
C SER A 16 20.34 1.87 -1.27
N PRO A 17 21.34 1.88 -2.17
CA PRO A 17 21.41 0.98 -3.31
C PRO A 17 21.93 -0.40 -2.94
N PHE A 18 21.65 -1.37 -3.82
CA PHE A 18 22.31 -2.68 -3.81
C PHE A 18 23.80 -2.52 -4.06
N GLY A 19 24.64 -3.21 -3.28
CA GLY A 19 26.08 -3.27 -3.54
C GLY A 19 26.99 -3.17 -2.32
N PRO A 20 28.32 -3.07 -2.54
CA PRO A 20 29.32 -2.97 -1.49
C PRO A 20 29.17 -1.68 -0.68
N ARG A 21 29.39 -1.77 0.64
CA ARG A 21 29.44 -0.63 1.57
C ARG A 21 30.50 -0.85 2.64
N GLU A 22 30.81 0.21 3.39
CA GLU A 22 31.66 0.06 4.56
C GLU A 22 31.03 -0.94 5.54
N GLY A 23 31.80 -1.97 5.93
CA GLY A 23 31.33 -3.01 6.85
C GLY A 23 30.50 -4.14 6.21
N GLY A 24 30.33 -4.19 4.89
CA GLY A 24 29.73 -5.37 4.25
C GLY A 24 29.11 -5.13 2.87
N PHE A 25 28.06 -5.88 2.58
CA PHE A 25 27.33 -5.81 1.31
C PHE A 25 25.85 -5.57 1.59
N HIS A 26 25.23 -4.66 0.85
CA HIS A 26 23.80 -4.42 0.88
C HIS A 26 23.11 -5.27 -0.19
N ALA A 27 22.46 -6.34 0.23
CA ALA A 27 21.89 -7.33 -0.67
C ALA A 27 20.47 -6.99 -1.16
N GLY A 28 20.11 -5.70 -1.19
CA GLY A 28 18.82 -5.23 -1.67
C GLY A 28 18.83 -3.75 -2.01
N GLN A 29 17.68 -3.23 -2.38
CA GLN A 29 17.44 -1.82 -2.62
C GLN A 29 16.46 -1.30 -1.56
N ASP A 30 16.84 -0.21 -0.90
CA ASP A 30 15.96 0.45 0.08
C ASP A 30 15.15 1.56 -0.60
N PHE A 31 13.86 1.64 -0.26
CA PHE A 31 12.93 2.66 -0.71
C PHE A 31 12.36 3.40 0.52
N PRO A 32 12.96 4.53 0.92
CA PRO A 32 12.46 5.34 2.02
C PRO A 32 11.06 5.85 1.69
N ALA A 33 10.13 5.66 2.62
CA ALA A 33 8.76 6.10 2.49
C ALA A 33 8.14 6.27 3.89
N PRO A 34 7.11 7.13 4.06
CA PRO A 34 6.41 7.25 5.32
C PRO A 34 5.92 5.89 5.85
N ASP A 35 5.91 5.73 7.17
CA ASP A 35 5.30 4.59 7.83
C ASP A 35 3.84 4.42 7.38
N GLY A 36 3.41 3.18 7.12
CA GLY A 36 2.10 2.83 6.59
C GLY A 36 1.97 2.96 5.06
N THR A 37 3.02 3.35 4.33
CA THR A 37 2.97 3.41 2.86
C THR A 37 2.69 2.03 2.26
N PRO A 38 1.73 1.88 1.32
CA PRO A 38 1.45 0.60 0.68
C PRO A 38 2.63 0.00 -0.09
N ILE A 39 2.82 -1.31 0.05
CA ILE A 39 3.81 -2.12 -0.69
C ILE A 39 3.06 -3.10 -1.59
N TYR A 40 3.46 -3.15 -2.86
CA TYR A 40 2.83 -3.97 -3.90
C TYR A 40 3.78 -5.07 -4.39
N ALA A 41 3.22 -6.21 -4.80
CA ALA A 41 3.98 -7.31 -5.40
C ALA A 41 4.60 -6.87 -6.73
N CYS A 42 5.93 -6.93 -6.85
CA CYS A 42 6.63 -6.56 -8.07
C CYS A 42 6.29 -7.49 -9.26
N ALA A 43 5.87 -8.71 -9.00
CA ALA A 43 5.36 -9.66 -9.98
C ALA A 43 4.39 -10.64 -9.31
N GLY A 44 3.51 -11.26 -10.11
CA GLY A 44 2.60 -12.28 -9.61
C GLY A 44 3.35 -13.54 -9.21
N GLY A 45 2.80 -14.30 -8.27
CA GLY A 45 3.50 -15.46 -7.72
C GLY A 45 2.79 -16.14 -6.57
N THR A 46 3.54 -16.97 -5.86
CA THR A 46 3.08 -17.69 -4.66
C THR A 46 3.88 -17.22 -3.45
N VAL A 47 3.21 -16.94 -2.34
CA VAL A 47 3.86 -16.57 -1.08
C VAL A 47 4.63 -17.78 -0.54
N LEU A 48 5.97 -17.67 -0.48
CA LEU A 48 6.85 -18.69 0.09
C LEU A 48 7.01 -18.55 1.60
N PHE A 49 7.21 -17.32 2.05
CA PHE A 49 7.43 -17.00 3.47
C PHE A 49 6.65 -15.74 3.84
N LEU A 50 6.17 -15.71 5.08
CA LEU A 50 5.42 -14.62 5.65
C LEU A 50 5.70 -14.57 7.16
N GLY A 51 6.01 -13.39 7.69
CA GLY A 51 6.16 -13.16 9.14
C GLY A 51 7.56 -12.72 9.57
N ALA A 52 7.91 -13.05 10.81
CA ALA A 52 9.17 -12.61 11.41
C ALA A 52 10.42 -13.21 10.71
N ALA A 53 11.41 -12.36 10.45
CA ALA A 53 12.70 -12.76 9.86
C ALA A 53 13.88 -11.96 10.42
N GLY A 54 14.99 -12.66 10.67
CA GLY A 54 16.21 -12.06 11.21
C GLY A 54 16.75 -10.96 10.30
N GLY A 55 17.06 -9.80 10.86
CA GLY A 55 17.50 -8.61 10.12
C GLY A 55 16.34 -7.80 9.51
N TYR A 56 15.32 -8.47 8.99
CA TYR A 56 14.17 -7.85 8.32
C TYR A 56 13.07 -7.36 9.27
N GLY A 57 12.99 -7.92 10.47
CA GLY A 57 11.84 -7.71 11.34
C GLY A 57 10.69 -8.57 10.85
N GLU A 58 9.85 -8.00 9.99
CA GLU A 58 8.79 -8.71 9.26
C GLU A 58 9.11 -8.71 7.76
N TRP A 59 8.73 -9.78 7.08
CA TRP A 59 8.89 -9.89 5.62
C TRP A 59 7.80 -10.71 4.93
N ILE A 60 7.74 -10.55 3.61
CA ILE A 60 7.04 -11.47 2.70
C ILE A 60 8.00 -11.84 1.58
N VAL A 61 7.96 -13.11 1.17
CA VAL A 61 8.76 -13.64 0.08
C VAL A 61 7.84 -14.28 -0.96
N ILE A 62 7.99 -13.90 -2.22
CA ILE A 62 7.10 -14.34 -3.31
C ILE A 62 7.94 -15.02 -4.39
N ASP A 63 7.59 -16.27 -4.70
CA ASP A 63 8.13 -17.03 -5.84
C ASP A 63 7.32 -16.75 -7.10
N HIS A 64 8.01 -16.28 -8.13
CA HIS A 64 7.43 -15.96 -9.42
C HIS A 64 7.59 -17.17 -10.34
N PRO A 65 6.51 -17.69 -10.93
CA PRO A 65 6.58 -18.88 -11.76
C PRO A 65 7.47 -18.66 -12.98
N SER A 66 8.20 -19.69 -13.40
CA SER A 66 9.13 -19.60 -14.53
C SER A 66 8.46 -19.20 -15.86
N ALA A 67 7.18 -19.55 -16.02
CA ALA A 67 6.37 -19.13 -17.18
C ALA A 67 6.23 -17.60 -17.26
N ASP A 68 6.31 -16.91 -16.13
CA ASP A 68 6.23 -15.46 -16.03
C ASP A 68 7.62 -14.81 -15.88
N GLY A 69 8.69 -15.48 -16.29
CA GLY A 69 10.06 -14.96 -16.26
C GLY A 69 10.85 -15.32 -14.99
N GLY A 70 10.23 -16.02 -14.04
CA GLY A 70 10.88 -16.59 -12.87
C GLY A 70 11.42 -15.57 -11.87
N GLY A 71 12.02 -16.09 -10.80
CA GLY A 71 12.70 -15.32 -9.76
C GLY A 71 11.95 -15.32 -8.44
N VAL A 72 12.59 -14.78 -7.42
CA VAL A 72 11.99 -14.57 -6.09
C VAL A 72 12.21 -13.14 -5.65
N SER A 73 11.20 -12.53 -5.04
CA SER A 73 11.32 -11.21 -4.40
C SER A 73 11.07 -11.31 -2.90
N GLU A 74 11.87 -10.57 -2.12
CA GLU A 74 11.72 -10.43 -0.66
C GLU A 74 11.45 -8.96 -0.31
N TYR A 75 10.47 -8.71 0.55
CA TYR A 75 10.04 -7.38 0.98
C TYR A 75 10.17 -7.30 2.49
N GLY A 76 10.91 -6.31 2.98
CA GLY A 76 11.36 -6.22 4.37
C GLY A 76 11.00 -4.93 5.09
N HIS A 77 11.23 -4.92 6.42
CA HIS A 77 11.01 -3.80 7.33
C HIS A 77 9.57 -3.30 7.38
N MET A 78 8.62 -4.19 7.08
CA MET A 78 7.21 -3.87 6.98
C MET A 78 6.47 -4.03 8.32
N TRP A 79 5.23 -3.53 8.38
CA TRP A 79 4.28 -3.90 9.43
C TRP A 79 3.97 -5.40 9.37
N ASP A 80 3.22 -5.91 10.36
CA ASP A 80 2.81 -7.32 10.45
C ASP A 80 2.45 -7.88 9.06
N ALA A 81 3.16 -8.93 8.66
CA ALA A 81 3.04 -9.52 7.35
C ALA A 81 1.65 -10.11 7.07
N GLY A 82 0.87 -10.42 8.12
CA GLY A 82 -0.53 -10.86 8.01
C GLY A 82 -1.54 -9.73 7.84
N ALA A 83 -1.14 -8.44 7.84
CA ALA A 83 -2.06 -7.30 7.84
C ALA A 83 -2.98 -7.23 6.60
N THR A 84 -2.62 -7.88 5.50
CA THR A 84 -3.42 -7.98 4.27
C THR A 84 -4.27 -9.25 4.19
N GLY A 85 -4.22 -10.11 5.20
CA GLY A 85 -4.93 -11.39 5.23
C GLY A 85 -4.24 -12.51 4.42
N LEU A 86 -3.07 -12.25 3.85
CA LEU A 86 -2.28 -13.25 3.13
C LEU A 86 -1.69 -14.31 4.07
N SER A 87 -1.46 -15.49 3.53
CA SER A 87 -0.83 -16.65 4.16
C SER A 87 0.20 -17.29 3.24
N VAL A 88 1.12 -18.07 3.81
CA VAL A 88 2.04 -18.91 3.01
C VAL A 88 1.23 -19.85 2.11
N GLY A 89 1.59 -19.90 0.83
CA GLY A 89 0.89 -20.67 -0.20
C GLY A 89 -0.17 -19.88 -0.98
N ASP A 90 -0.53 -18.67 -0.55
CA ASP A 90 -1.46 -17.83 -1.30
C ASP A 90 -0.84 -17.38 -2.62
N ARG A 91 -1.71 -17.20 -3.63
CA ARG A 91 -1.32 -16.55 -4.88
C ARG A 91 -1.55 -15.06 -4.79
N VAL A 92 -0.64 -14.32 -5.39
CA VAL A 92 -0.73 -12.86 -5.55
C VAL A 92 -0.57 -12.48 -7.01
N GLU A 93 -1.27 -11.42 -7.42
CA GLU A 93 -1.14 -10.84 -8.75
C GLU A 93 -0.03 -9.78 -8.80
N ALA A 94 0.51 -9.54 -9.99
CA ALA A 94 1.48 -8.47 -10.20
C ALA A 94 0.82 -7.10 -9.91
N GLY A 95 1.42 -6.31 -9.03
CA GLY A 95 0.85 -5.03 -8.59
C GLY A 95 -0.23 -5.16 -7.50
N GLN A 96 -0.46 -6.36 -6.95
CA GLN A 96 -1.36 -6.54 -5.81
C GLN A 96 -0.75 -5.94 -4.53
N LEU A 97 -1.58 -5.30 -3.71
CA LEU A 97 -1.19 -4.86 -2.36
C LEU A 97 -0.85 -6.07 -1.49
N ILE A 98 0.34 -6.08 -0.89
CA ILE A 98 0.83 -7.20 -0.08
C ILE A 98 1.21 -6.81 1.34
N ALA A 99 1.64 -5.57 1.58
CA ALA A 99 2.09 -5.13 2.90
C ALA A 99 2.07 -3.59 3.01
N TYR A 100 2.53 -3.09 4.15
CA TYR A 100 2.72 -1.67 4.41
C TYR A 100 4.09 -1.41 5.02
N VAL A 101 4.76 -0.34 4.61
CA VAL A 101 6.07 0.09 5.13
C VAL A 101 5.98 0.28 6.64
N GLY A 102 6.90 -0.34 7.38
CA GLY A 102 7.06 -0.15 8.80
C GLY A 102 8.48 0.33 9.12
N ASN A 103 8.93 0.02 10.34
CA ASN A 103 10.30 0.27 10.79
C ASN A 103 10.85 -0.90 11.61
N ASN A 104 10.41 -2.12 11.29
CA ASN A 104 10.73 -3.33 12.05
C ASN A 104 12.13 -3.86 11.72
N GLY A 105 12.72 -4.60 12.67
CA GLY A 105 14.02 -5.24 12.48
C GLY A 105 15.20 -4.25 12.49
N GLY A 106 16.23 -4.54 11.68
CA GLY A 106 17.46 -3.74 11.60
C GLY A 106 17.32 -2.49 10.74
N SER A 107 16.30 -1.67 11.00
CA SER A 107 15.98 -0.46 10.24
C SER A 107 16.37 0.82 11.00
N THR A 108 16.90 1.82 10.29
CA THR A 108 17.24 3.15 10.85
C THR A 108 16.12 4.17 10.74
N GLY A 109 15.10 3.88 9.94
CA GLY A 109 13.90 4.70 9.74
C GLY A 109 12.96 4.05 8.71
N PRO A 110 11.69 4.49 8.60
CA PRO A 110 10.72 3.82 7.75
C PRO A 110 11.15 3.70 6.28
N HIS A 111 11.20 2.46 5.78
CA HIS A 111 11.52 2.15 4.39
C HIS A 111 11.09 0.72 4.03
N LEU A 112 10.97 0.43 2.74
CA LEU A 112 10.95 -0.93 2.21
C LEU A 112 12.38 -1.35 1.87
N HIS A 113 12.82 -2.53 2.32
CA HIS A 113 13.97 -3.22 1.74
C HIS A 113 13.50 -4.28 0.75
N LEU A 114 13.89 -4.17 -0.51
CA LEU A 114 13.59 -5.14 -1.57
C LEU A 114 14.84 -5.93 -1.93
N SER A 115 14.77 -7.26 -1.84
CA SER A 115 15.78 -8.16 -2.45
C SER A 115 15.16 -8.91 -3.62
N VAL A 116 15.97 -9.26 -4.61
CA VAL A 116 15.54 -10.07 -5.77
C VAL A 116 16.56 -11.17 -6.04
N MET A 117 16.08 -12.37 -6.31
CA MET A 117 16.84 -13.50 -6.81
C MET A 117 16.36 -13.81 -8.24
N PRO A 118 17.25 -14.08 -9.21
CA PRO A 118 16.88 -14.28 -10.61
C PRO A 118 16.20 -15.64 -10.88
N HIS A 119 16.33 -16.57 -9.94
CA HIS A 119 15.83 -17.95 -10.05
C HIS A 119 15.07 -18.32 -8.78
N GLY A 120 15.02 -19.61 -8.42
CA GLY A 120 14.40 -20.05 -7.17
C GLY A 120 15.04 -19.42 -5.93
N TYR A 121 14.42 -19.67 -4.79
CA TYR A 121 14.85 -19.09 -3.51
C TYR A 121 16.29 -19.51 -3.15
N ASP A 122 17.21 -18.55 -3.27
CA ASP A 122 18.62 -18.66 -2.89
C ASP A 122 19.12 -17.30 -2.36
N PRO A 123 19.12 -17.09 -1.03
CA PRO A 123 19.58 -15.85 -0.43
C PRO A 123 21.03 -15.46 -0.78
N GLY A 124 21.85 -16.39 -1.29
CA GLY A 124 23.21 -16.12 -1.75
C GLY A 124 23.30 -15.59 -3.19
N ALA A 125 22.22 -15.65 -3.97
CA ALA A 125 22.18 -15.30 -5.38
C ALA A 125 21.42 -13.98 -5.68
N LYS A 126 21.37 -13.07 -4.70
CA LYS A 126 20.66 -11.79 -4.83
C LYS A 126 21.32 -10.90 -5.89
N ILE A 127 20.49 -10.22 -6.69
CA ILE A 127 20.89 -9.30 -7.75
C ILE A 127 20.35 -7.90 -7.49
N ASP A 128 20.87 -6.91 -8.21
CA ASP A 128 20.39 -5.52 -8.16
C ASP A 128 18.89 -5.44 -8.55
N PRO A 129 18.00 -5.07 -7.60
CA PRO A 129 16.57 -4.94 -7.87
C PRO A 129 16.24 -3.84 -8.89
N LEU A 130 17.03 -2.76 -8.99
CA LEU A 130 16.78 -1.70 -9.96
C LEU A 130 17.00 -2.18 -11.39
N GLY A 131 18.02 -3.01 -11.59
CA GLY A 131 18.25 -3.69 -12.86
C GLY A 131 17.10 -4.61 -13.25
N TRP A 132 16.59 -5.39 -12.28
CA TRP A 132 15.47 -6.31 -12.48
C TRP A 132 14.13 -5.60 -12.73
N LEU A 133 13.91 -4.45 -12.10
CA LEU A 133 12.70 -3.61 -12.26
C LEU A 133 12.75 -2.68 -13.49
N ARG A 134 13.80 -2.75 -14.32
CA ARG A 134 13.91 -1.90 -15.51
C ARG A 134 12.71 -2.10 -16.44
N GLY A 135 11.98 -1.01 -16.71
CA GLY A 135 10.78 -1.04 -17.55
C GLY A 135 9.51 -1.53 -16.86
N ALA A 136 9.54 -1.73 -15.54
CA ALA A 136 8.36 -2.06 -14.75
C ALA A 136 7.33 -0.91 -14.80
N ALA A 137 6.05 -1.30 -14.80
CA ALA A 137 4.94 -0.38 -14.62
C ALA A 137 4.87 0.10 -13.16
N TYR A 138 4.11 1.16 -12.90
CA TYR A 138 3.80 1.56 -11.53
C TYR A 138 2.43 0.99 -11.14
N PRO A 139 2.25 0.47 -9.92
CA PRO A 139 0.94 0.09 -9.44
C PRO A 139 0.09 1.35 -9.48
N ALA A 140 -1.14 1.20 -9.94
CA ALA A 140 -2.02 2.32 -10.04
C ALA A 140 -2.34 2.82 -8.61
N ASP A 141 -2.24 4.13 -8.37
CA ASP A 141 -2.94 4.69 -7.23
C ASP A 141 -4.42 4.30 -7.38
N PHE A 142 -5.11 3.91 -6.31
CA PHE A 142 -6.48 3.36 -6.35
C PHE A 142 -7.42 4.07 -7.33
N LEU A 143 -7.31 5.40 -7.42
CA LEU A 143 -8.08 6.24 -8.35
C LEU A 143 -7.63 6.13 -9.82
N TRP A 144 -6.34 5.93 -10.12
CA TRP A 144 -5.79 5.84 -11.47
C TRP A 144 -5.83 4.42 -12.06
N GLY A 145 -6.21 3.42 -11.26
CA GLY A 145 -6.40 2.03 -11.72
C GLY A 145 -7.78 1.78 -12.33
N LEU A 146 -8.72 2.69 -12.07
CA LEU A 146 -10.06 2.70 -12.63
C LEU A 146 -10.04 3.29 -14.04
N GLY A 147 -10.85 2.77 -14.94
CA GLY A 147 -11.11 3.42 -16.23
C GLY A 147 -11.79 4.79 -16.04
N GLU A 148 -11.74 5.67 -17.05
CA GLU A 148 -12.31 7.02 -16.95
C GLU A 148 -13.79 7.03 -16.52
N VAL A 149 -14.55 6.03 -16.97
CA VAL A 149 -15.97 5.83 -16.57
C VAL A 149 -16.10 5.47 -15.10
N GLU A 150 -15.29 4.53 -14.62
CA GLU A 150 -15.30 4.07 -13.22
C GLU A 150 -14.82 5.17 -12.26
N GLN A 151 -13.80 5.94 -12.66
CA GLN A 151 -13.36 7.12 -11.92
C GLN A 151 -14.48 8.15 -11.78
N ARG A 152 -15.19 8.42 -12.87
CA ARG A 152 -16.31 9.36 -12.88
C ARG A 152 -17.47 8.87 -12.03
N GLU A 153 -17.81 7.58 -12.13
CA GLU A 153 -18.87 6.98 -11.31
C GLU A 153 -18.52 7.04 -9.82
N LEU A 154 -17.27 6.74 -9.45
CA LEU A 154 -16.81 6.87 -8.08
C LEU A 154 -16.92 8.31 -7.57
N LEU A 155 -16.45 9.29 -8.36
CA LEU A 155 -16.55 10.71 -8.03
C LEU A 155 -18.01 11.16 -7.87
N ASP A 156 -18.90 10.71 -8.75
CA ASP A 156 -20.33 11.04 -8.70
C ASP A 156 -20.97 10.43 -7.44
N ARG A 157 -20.67 9.17 -7.10
CA ARG A 157 -21.14 8.52 -5.86
C ARG A 157 -20.59 9.20 -4.61
N THR A 158 -19.31 9.58 -4.59
CA THR A 158 -18.72 10.33 -3.47
C THR A 158 -19.37 11.71 -3.31
N ARG A 159 -19.65 12.41 -4.42
CA ARG A 159 -20.32 13.72 -4.42
C ARG A 159 -21.79 13.61 -3.99
N GLU A 160 -22.46 12.53 -4.36
CA GLU A 160 -23.80 12.21 -3.90
C GLU A 160 -23.82 11.98 -2.38
N VAL A 161 -22.96 11.12 -1.85
CA VAL A 161 -22.83 10.87 -0.40
C VAL A 161 -22.51 12.17 0.34
N TRP A 162 -21.58 12.99 -0.17
CA TRP A 162 -21.29 14.30 0.39
C TRP A 162 -22.53 15.19 0.44
N THR A 163 -23.29 15.26 -0.63
CA THR A 163 -24.51 16.08 -0.70
C THR A 163 -25.59 15.56 0.25
N GLN A 164 -25.74 14.25 0.39
CA GLN A 164 -26.66 13.65 1.36
C GLN A 164 -26.27 14.02 2.79
N LEU A 165 -24.98 13.94 3.14
CA LEU A 165 -24.49 14.23 4.48
C LEU A 165 -24.50 15.73 4.80
N CYS A 166 -23.97 16.55 3.89
CA CYS A 166 -23.64 17.96 4.12
C CYS A 166 -24.63 18.93 3.47
N GLY A 167 -25.62 18.45 2.73
CA GLY A 167 -26.54 19.27 1.95
C GLY A 167 -25.94 19.75 0.62
N PRO A 168 -26.75 20.37 -0.25
CA PRO A 168 -26.30 20.93 -1.52
C PRO A 168 -25.13 21.90 -1.32
N GLU A 169 -24.03 21.69 -2.04
CA GLU A 169 -22.78 22.47 -1.93
C GLU A 169 -22.19 22.52 -0.50
N GLY A 170 -22.57 21.60 0.39
CA GLY A 170 -22.14 21.61 1.79
C GLY A 170 -22.83 22.69 2.64
N ARG A 171 -23.96 23.25 2.20
CA ARG A 171 -24.68 24.33 2.90
C ARG A 171 -25.79 23.86 3.83
N GLY A 172 -25.81 22.56 4.15
CA GLY A 172 -26.84 21.94 4.97
C GLY A 172 -28.21 21.83 4.29
N TRP A 173 -29.14 21.20 4.99
CA TRP A 173 -30.48 20.91 4.54
C TRP A 173 -31.48 21.81 5.26
N ALA A 174 -32.23 22.62 4.51
CA ALA A 174 -33.23 23.52 5.09
C ALA A 174 -34.28 22.76 5.93
N GLN A 175 -34.63 21.53 5.53
CA GLN A 175 -35.58 20.69 6.27
C GLN A 175 -35.05 20.21 7.64
N LEU A 176 -33.75 20.30 7.91
CA LEU A 176 -33.16 19.97 9.21
C LEU A 176 -33.13 21.18 10.17
N GLY A 177 -33.62 22.34 9.72
CA GLY A 177 -33.57 23.58 10.49
C GLY A 177 -32.20 24.25 10.45
N GLN A 178 -32.05 25.31 11.25
CA GLN A 178 -30.82 26.10 11.30
C GLN A 178 -30.06 25.91 12.62
N ASN A 179 -28.73 25.98 12.57
CA ASN A 179 -27.87 26.02 13.75
C ASN A 179 -27.94 27.40 14.44
N ALA A 180 -27.23 27.56 15.56
CA ALA A 180 -27.19 28.83 16.31
C ALA A 180 -26.62 30.01 15.50
N GLN A 181 -25.91 29.73 14.40
CA GLN A 181 -25.31 30.68 13.48
C GLN A 181 -26.23 31.04 12.30
N GLY A 182 -27.43 30.45 12.22
CA GLY A 182 -28.41 30.70 11.15
C GLY A 182 -28.14 29.93 9.85
N GLU A 183 -27.22 28.97 9.86
CA GLU A 183 -26.91 28.12 8.71
C GLU A 183 -27.76 26.85 8.75
N ASN A 184 -28.14 26.31 7.59
CA ASN A 184 -28.89 25.05 7.59
C ASN A 184 -28.04 23.92 8.16
N ARG A 185 -28.66 23.04 8.93
CA ARG A 185 -27.99 21.89 9.55
C ARG A 185 -27.68 20.79 8.55
N THR A 186 -26.56 20.13 8.74
CA THR A 186 -26.21 18.88 8.06
C THR A 186 -26.88 17.68 8.75
N VAL A 187 -26.83 16.51 8.11
CA VAL A 187 -27.29 15.25 8.74
C VAL A 187 -26.46 14.94 9.99
N VAL A 188 -25.17 15.29 9.97
CA VAL A 188 -24.26 15.10 11.11
C VAL A 188 -24.70 15.97 12.29
N ASP A 189 -25.04 17.24 12.04
CA ASP A 189 -25.52 18.16 13.08
C ASP A 189 -26.82 17.65 13.70
N ALA A 190 -27.77 17.18 12.88
CA ALA A 190 -29.04 16.65 13.35
C ALA A 190 -28.86 15.38 14.21
N LEU A 191 -27.97 14.47 13.80
CA LEU A 191 -27.67 13.25 14.57
C LEU A 191 -26.99 13.57 15.92
N ALA A 192 -26.07 14.54 15.95
CA ALA A 192 -25.42 14.97 17.18
C ALA A 192 -26.44 15.51 18.20
N GLU A 193 -27.42 16.30 17.74
CA GLU A 193 -28.48 16.83 18.60
C GLU A 193 -29.40 15.73 19.15
N VAL A 194 -29.81 14.77 18.33
CA VAL A 194 -30.61 13.63 18.79
C VAL A 194 -29.86 12.84 19.86
N ARG A 195 -28.56 12.60 19.67
CA ARG A 195 -27.73 11.91 20.67
C ARG A 195 -27.69 12.66 22.00
N HIS A 196 -27.52 13.98 21.98
CA HIS A 196 -27.55 14.80 23.19
C HIS A 196 -28.93 14.74 23.88
N ALA A 197 -30.02 14.79 23.12
CA ALA A 197 -31.38 14.71 23.67
C ALA A 197 -31.65 13.35 24.35
N VAL A 198 -31.19 12.25 23.76
CA VAL A 198 -31.34 10.89 24.33
C VAL A 198 -30.49 10.71 25.60
N GLN A 199 -29.33 11.35 25.70
CA GLN A 199 -28.46 11.24 26.88
C GLN A 199 -28.90 12.14 28.04
N ALA A 200 -29.76 13.12 27.78
CA ALA A 200 -30.26 14.09 28.77
C ALA A 200 -31.65 13.72 29.36
N GLY A 201 -32.31 12.68 28.84
CA GLY A 201 -33.58 12.16 29.32
C GLY A 201 -33.43 10.81 30.01
#